data_AF-A0A9D6ZZP5-F1
#
_entry.id   AF-A0A9D6ZZP5-F1
#
_cell.length_a   1.000
_cell.length_b   1.000
_cell.length_c   1.000
_cell.angle_alpha   90.00
_cell.angle_beta   90.00
_cell.angle_gamma   90.00
#
_symmetry.space_group_name_H-M   'P 1'
#
loop_
_entity.id
_entity.type
_entity.pdbx_description
1 polymer ?
#
loop_
_entity_poly.entity_id
_entity_poly.type
_entity_poly.pdbx_seq_one_letter_code
_entity_poly.pdbx_strand_id
1 'polypeptide(L)'
;MPGFWGHAIGSGVALAGTTAYMLYDHWSVPDVLAVNAGIALATTILSPDMDLFNSRPIQGWGVLRFFWWPYSKLVKHRDHLHIPVIGTTARFLYTALIIALFVIIFKFWFRRIGLQIEFDFAGDRDDIIYNLLFLVDLYVGAVIADATHYVLDVVTTEIKLSGRLLRPRRSTIRNAPPDGEKGEWNRNLPNSNTDWRR
;
A
#
# COMPACT_ATOMS: atom_id res chain seq x y z
N MET A 1 9.18 7.68 -5.53
CA MET A 1 8.68 6.38 -6.02
C MET A 1 9.83 5.49 -6.48
N PRO A 2 10.49 4.86 -5.50
CA PRO A 2 11.15 3.57 -5.70
C PRO A 2 10.16 2.61 -6.40
N GLY A 3 10.66 1.68 -7.20
CA GLY A 3 9.83 0.56 -7.63
C GLY A 3 9.48 -0.35 -6.45
N PHE A 4 8.55 -1.29 -6.64
CA PHE A 4 8.18 -2.31 -5.65
C PHE A 4 9.39 -2.91 -4.89
N TRP A 5 10.46 -3.26 -5.62
CA TRP A 5 11.69 -3.81 -5.04
C TRP A 5 12.42 -2.85 -4.10
N GLY A 6 12.39 -1.54 -4.35
CA GLY A 6 13.00 -0.56 -3.47
C GLY A 6 12.30 -0.48 -2.11
N HIS A 7 10.97 -0.53 -2.11
CA HIS A 7 10.20 -0.59 -0.87
C HIS A 7 10.36 -1.94 -0.16
N ALA A 8 10.34 -3.05 -0.90
CA ALA A 8 10.55 -4.38 -0.32
C ALA A 8 11.93 -4.52 0.36
N ILE A 9 12.99 -3.99 -0.24
CA ILE A 9 14.33 -3.98 0.37
C ILE A 9 14.33 -3.12 1.63
N GLY A 10 13.75 -1.91 1.58
CA GLY A 10 13.69 -1.03 2.74
C GLY A 10 12.90 -1.66 3.90
N SER A 11 11.75 -2.27 3.62
CA SER A 11 10.99 -3.04 4.61
C SER A 11 11.76 -4.24 5.13
N GLY A 12 12.57 -4.90 4.30
CA GLY A 12 13.45 -6.00 4.72
C GLY A 12 14.52 -5.55 5.70
N VAL A 13 15.11 -4.37 5.49
CA VAL A 13 16.05 -3.75 6.44
C VAL A 13 15.34 -3.39 7.74
N ALA A 14 14.15 -2.78 7.66
CA ALA A 14 13.33 -2.47 8.83
C ALA A 14 12.98 -3.72 9.63
N LEU A 15 12.60 -4.81 8.96
CA LEU A 15 12.30 -6.11 9.58
C LEU A 15 13.52 -6.67 10.31
N ALA A 16 14.67 -6.76 9.64
CA ALA A 16 15.89 -7.28 10.23
C ALA A 16 16.36 -6.44 11.43
N GLY A 17 16.33 -5.11 11.30
CA GLY A 17 16.70 -4.19 12.38
C GLY A 17 15.76 -4.28 13.57
N THR A 18 14.44 -4.30 13.33
CA THR A 18 13.43 -4.43 14.38
C THR A 18 13.55 -5.77 15.10
N THR A 19 13.73 -6.86 14.35
CA THR A 19 13.97 -8.19 14.92
C THR A 19 15.22 -8.20 15.81
N ALA A 20 16.34 -7.68 15.32
CA ALA A 20 17.59 -7.67 16.08
C ALA A 20 17.46 -6.87 17.38
N TYR A 21 16.79 -5.71 17.32
CA TYR A 21 16.54 -4.88 18.49
C TYR A 21 15.64 -5.59 19.52
N MET A 22 14.51 -6.17 19.08
CA MET A 22 13.59 -6.86 19.99
C MET A 22 14.23 -8.09 20.64
N LEU A 23 15.04 -8.84 19.89
CA LEU A 23 15.79 -9.96 20.45
C LEU A 23 16.86 -9.52 21.45
N TYR A 24 17.53 -8.40 21.17
CA TYR A 24 18.50 -7.78 22.10
C TYR A 24 17.83 -7.32 23.41
N ASP A 25 16.62 -6.75 23.31
CA ASP A 25 15.82 -6.30 24.44
C ASP A 25 14.98 -7.42 25.09
N HIS A 26 15.27 -8.69 24.75
CA HIS A 26 14.65 -9.88 25.34
C HIS A 26 13.12 -9.97 25.22
N TRP A 27 12.55 -9.42 24.14
CA TRP A 27 11.15 -9.61 23.82
C TRP A 27 10.82 -11.08 23.62
N SER A 28 9.57 -11.47 23.89
CA SER A 28 9.15 -12.85 23.71
C SER A 28 9.14 -13.22 22.23
N VAL A 29 9.38 -14.50 21.92
CA VAL A 29 9.35 -14.99 20.54
C VAL A 29 8.00 -14.71 19.86
N PRO A 30 6.83 -14.93 20.51
CA PRO A 30 5.54 -14.56 19.94
C PRO A 30 5.43 -13.10 19.51
N ASP A 31 5.89 -12.16 20.35
CA ASP A 31 5.79 -10.72 20.06
C ASP A 31 6.67 -10.33 18.87
N VAL A 32 7.89 -10.88 18.79
CA VAL A 32 8.79 -10.71 17.64
C VAL A 32 8.14 -11.23 16.35
N LEU A 33 7.50 -12.40 16.43
CA LEU A 33 6.79 -12.97 15.28
C LEU A 33 5.58 -12.12 14.89
N ALA A 34 4.84 -11.56 15.85
CA ALA A 34 3.72 -10.67 15.60
C ALA A 34 4.18 -9.41 14.85
N VAL A 35 5.20 -8.71 15.36
CA VAL A 35 5.75 -7.51 14.70
C VAL A 35 6.26 -7.85 13.29
N ASN A 36 7.01 -8.95 13.13
CA ASN A 36 7.53 -9.35 11.82
C ASN A 36 6.43 -9.71 10.83
N ALA A 37 5.38 -10.40 11.28
CA ALA A 37 4.21 -10.67 10.47
C ALA A 37 3.53 -9.37 10.05
N GLY A 38 3.42 -8.39 10.96
CA GLY A 38 2.90 -7.06 10.68
C GLY A 38 3.66 -6.36 9.55
N ILE A 39 5.00 -6.35 9.65
CA ILE A 39 5.87 -5.75 8.63
C ILE A 39 5.69 -6.46 7.29
N ALA A 40 5.66 -7.79 7.27
CA ALA A 40 5.52 -8.59 6.06
C ALA A 40 4.15 -8.38 5.39
N LEU A 41 3.07 -8.42 6.18
CA LEU A 41 1.70 -8.24 5.69
C LEU A 41 1.51 -6.84 5.11
N ALA A 42 1.93 -5.80 5.82
CA ALA A 42 1.82 -4.42 5.35
C ALA A 42 2.72 -4.14 4.13
N THR A 43 3.87 -4.79 4.00
CA THR A 43 4.73 -4.61 2.82
C THR A 43 4.14 -5.27 1.56
N THR A 44 3.41 -6.38 1.73
CA THR A 44 3.00 -7.24 0.61
C THR A 44 1.49 -7.16 0.32
N ILE A 45 0.67 -7.59 1.27
CA ILE A 45 -0.77 -7.81 1.12
C ILE A 45 -1.55 -6.54 1.39
N LEU A 46 -1.16 -5.81 2.44
CA LEU A 46 -1.82 -4.62 2.98
C LEU A 46 -0.99 -3.38 2.70
N SER A 47 -0.42 -3.23 1.51
CA SER A 47 0.46 -2.12 1.15
C SER A 47 -0.24 -0.76 1.07
N PRO A 48 0.45 0.38 1.32
CA PRO A 48 -0.13 1.72 1.19
C PRO A 48 -0.77 1.98 -0.17
N ASP A 49 -0.24 1.34 -1.22
CA ASP A 49 -0.71 1.45 -2.60
C ASP A 49 -2.08 0.77 -2.86
N MET A 50 -2.73 0.21 -1.83
CA MET A 50 -4.06 -0.41 -1.93
C MET A 50 -5.22 0.59 -2.05
N ASP A 51 -4.96 1.88 -1.95
CA ASP A 51 -5.94 2.92 -2.27
C ASP A 51 -6.37 2.89 -3.76
N LEU A 52 -5.54 2.27 -4.60
CA LEU A 52 -5.78 2.14 -6.03
C LEU A 52 -6.21 0.75 -6.44
N PHE A 53 -7.44 0.66 -6.95
CA PHE A 53 -7.98 -0.60 -7.44
C PHE A 53 -7.11 -1.33 -8.50
N ASN A 54 -6.32 -0.58 -9.28
CA ASN A 54 -5.45 -1.16 -10.32
C ASN A 54 -3.99 -1.32 -9.87
N SER A 55 -3.66 -1.14 -8.59
CA SER A 55 -2.29 -1.32 -8.10
C SER A 55 -1.90 -2.80 -8.02
N ARG A 56 -0.58 -3.05 -8.00
CA ARG A 56 -0.02 -4.41 -7.89
C ARG A 56 -0.47 -5.11 -6.60
N PRO A 57 -0.50 -4.46 -5.42
CA PRO A 57 -1.01 -5.10 -4.20
C PRO A 57 -2.45 -5.58 -4.33
N ILE A 58 -3.37 -4.76 -4.86
CA ILE A 58 -4.77 -5.20 -5.07
C ILE A 58 -4.87 -6.32 -6.11
N GLN A 59 -4.03 -6.31 -7.14
CA GLN A 59 -3.98 -7.43 -8.10
C GLN A 59 -3.52 -8.73 -7.44
N GLY A 60 -2.65 -8.67 -6.42
CA GLY A 60 -2.19 -9.82 -5.64
C GLY A 60 -3.30 -10.56 -4.89
N TRP A 61 -4.42 -9.90 -4.59
CA TRP A 61 -5.60 -10.53 -3.99
C TRP A 61 -6.40 -11.41 -4.96
N GLY A 62 -6.08 -11.40 -6.26
CA GLY A 62 -6.76 -12.23 -7.26
C GLY A 62 -8.27 -11.96 -7.29
N VAL A 63 -9.09 -13.00 -7.13
CA VAL A 63 -10.56 -12.90 -7.11
C VAL A 63 -11.06 -12.10 -5.90
N LEU A 64 -10.34 -12.16 -4.78
CA LEU A 64 -10.72 -11.47 -3.54
C LEU A 64 -10.58 -9.94 -3.62
N ARG A 65 -9.95 -9.41 -4.68
CA ARG A 65 -9.88 -7.97 -4.95
C ARG A 65 -11.25 -7.30 -5.04
N PHE A 66 -12.30 -8.06 -5.37
CA PHE A 66 -13.68 -7.54 -5.40
C PHE A 66 -14.09 -6.95 -4.04
N PHE A 67 -13.68 -7.57 -2.94
CA PHE A 67 -13.96 -7.06 -1.60
C PHE A 67 -13.23 -5.76 -1.29
N TRP A 68 -12.15 -5.44 -2.01
CA TRP A 68 -11.39 -4.19 -1.88
C TRP A 68 -11.89 -3.07 -2.79
N TRP A 69 -12.85 -3.35 -3.67
CA TRP A 69 -13.45 -2.33 -4.54
C TRP A 69 -14.16 -1.20 -3.77
N PRO A 70 -14.98 -1.46 -2.73
CA PRO A 70 -15.59 -0.40 -1.94
C PRO A 70 -14.54 0.46 -1.23
N TYR A 71 -13.53 -0.17 -0.62
CA TYR A 71 -12.41 0.53 0.00
C TYR A 71 -11.72 1.50 -0.97
N SER A 72 -11.35 1.01 -2.16
CA SER A 72 -10.69 1.81 -3.20
C SER A 72 -11.54 2.97 -3.74
N LYS A 73 -12.88 2.93 -3.53
CA LYS A 73 -13.80 4.01 -3.92
C LYS A 73 -13.93 5.07 -2.84
N LEU A 74 -13.94 4.66 -1.58
CA LEU A 74 -14.05 5.56 -0.43
C LEU A 74 -12.72 6.29 -0.15
N VAL A 75 -11.61 5.58 -0.27
CA VAL A 75 -10.26 6.08 0.08
C VAL A 75 -9.53 6.59 -1.17
N LYS A 76 -10.16 7.48 -1.95
CA LYS A 76 -9.56 8.09 -3.17
C LYS A 76 -8.68 9.32 -2.90
N HIS A 77 -8.37 9.60 -1.64
CA HIS A 77 -7.72 10.85 -1.24
C HIS A 77 -6.22 10.62 -0.99
N ARG A 78 -5.47 10.43 -2.08
CA ARG A 78 -3.99 10.29 -2.08
C ARG A 78 -3.23 11.40 -1.34
N ASP A 79 -3.90 12.52 -1.07
CA ASP A 79 -3.24 13.73 -0.57
C ASP A 79 -3.52 14.02 0.93
N HIS A 80 -4.41 13.27 1.59
CA HIS A 80 -4.87 13.62 2.97
C HIS A 80 -4.66 12.51 4.01
N LEU A 81 -4.25 11.31 3.59
CA LEU A 81 -3.88 10.19 4.48
C LEU A 81 -2.36 10.02 4.58
N HIS A 82 -1.62 11.14 4.67
CA HIS A 82 -0.16 11.15 4.82
C HIS A 82 0.34 10.75 6.22
N ILE A 83 -0.52 10.15 7.05
CA ILE A 83 -0.17 9.66 8.37
C ILE A 83 -0.21 8.14 8.31
N PRO A 84 0.96 7.44 8.31
CA PRO A 84 1.05 5.99 8.22
C PRO A 84 0.04 5.28 9.13
N VAL A 85 -0.04 5.70 10.39
CA VAL A 85 -0.96 5.17 11.42
C VAL A 85 -2.42 5.18 10.97
N ILE A 86 -2.92 6.27 10.38
CA ILE A 86 -4.33 6.37 9.98
C ILE A 86 -4.60 5.43 8.80
N GLY A 87 -3.70 5.39 7.82
CA GLY A 87 -3.78 4.49 6.68
C GLY A 87 -3.73 3.01 7.10
N THR A 88 -2.83 2.66 8.04
CA THR A 88 -2.76 1.31 8.62
C THR A 88 -4.04 0.96 9.34
N THR A 89 -4.55 1.86 10.20
CA THR A 89 -5.79 1.65 10.97
C THR A 89 -6.96 1.36 10.04
N ALA A 90 -7.16 2.17 9.00
CA ALA A 90 -8.25 1.98 8.05
C ALA A 90 -8.18 0.62 7.34
N ARG A 91 -6.98 0.20 6.90
CA ARG A 91 -6.75 -1.11 6.27
C ARG A 91 -7.01 -2.27 7.23
N PHE A 92 -6.57 -2.16 8.48
CA PHE A 92 -6.76 -3.20 9.50
C PHE A 92 -8.25 -3.36 9.84
N LEU A 93 -8.96 -2.25 10.08
CA LEU A 93 -10.40 -2.29 10.35
C LEU A 93 -11.18 -2.88 9.17
N TYR A 94 -10.85 -2.46 7.95
CA TYR A 94 -11.51 -3.00 6.75
C TYR A 94 -11.23 -4.50 6.56
N THR A 95 -9.98 -4.93 6.80
CA THR A 95 -9.60 -6.34 6.76
C THR A 95 -10.34 -7.15 7.82
N ALA A 96 -10.47 -6.64 9.04
CA ALA A 96 -11.23 -7.27 10.11
C ALA A 96 -12.70 -7.46 9.72
N LEU A 97 -13.32 -6.47 9.04
CA LEU A 97 -14.68 -6.60 8.51
C LEU A 97 -14.79 -7.69 7.44
N ILE A 98 -13.84 -7.76 6.51
CA ILE A 98 -13.80 -8.83 5.50
C ILE A 98 -13.66 -10.20 6.18
N ILE A 99 -12.74 -10.34 7.14
CA ILE A 99 -12.53 -11.60 7.87
C ILE A 99 -13.80 -12.00 8.62
N ALA A 100 -14.44 -11.06 9.33
CA ALA A 100 -15.70 -11.32 10.04
C ALA A 100 -16.80 -11.80 9.09
N LEU A 101 -16.94 -11.18 7.91
CA LEU A 101 -17.87 -11.62 6.88
C LEU A 101 -17.59 -13.06 6.43
N PHE A 102 -16.32 -13.40 6.16
CA PHE A 102 -15.94 -14.76 5.79
C PHE A 102 -16.22 -15.77 6.91
N VAL A 103 -15.92 -15.45 8.16
CA VAL A 103 -16.20 -16.32 9.32
C VAL A 103 -17.69 -16.61 9.43
N ILE A 104 -18.56 -15.60 9.25
CA ILE A 104 -20.02 -15.78 9.27
C ILE A 104 -20.47 -16.69 8.14
N ILE A 105 -20.00 -16.44 6.91
CA ILE A 105 -20.35 -17.25 5.73
C ILE A 105 -19.89 -18.70 5.93
N PHE A 106 -18.65 -18.93 6.38
CA PHE A 106 -18.13 -20.27 6.62
C PHE A 106 -18.90 -20.98 7.73
N LYS A 107 -19.16 -20.33 8.86
CA LYS A 107 -19.99 -20.90 9.94
C LYS A 107 -21.37 -21.32 9.41
N PHE A 108 -22.00 -20.49 8.58
CA PHE A 108 -23.28 -20.81 7.96
C PHE A 108 -23.18 -22.06 7.07
N TRP A 109 -22.19 -22.14 6.18
CA TRP A 109 -22.01 -23.27 5.26
C TRP A 109 -21.66 -24.58 5.98
N PHE A 110 -20.71 -24.56 6.92
CA PHE A 110 -20.33 -25.76 7.67
C PHE A 110 -21.50 -26.35 8.46
N ARG A 111 -22.33 -25.48 9.06
CA ARG A 111 -23.54 -25.92 9.77
C ARG A 111 -24.51 -26.67 8.85
N ARG A 112 -24.58 -26.33 7.55
CA ARG A 112 -25.47 -27.00 6.58
C ARG A 112 -25.02 -28.42 6.23
N ILE A 113 -23.73 -28.71 6.35
CA ILE A 113 -23.15 -30.04 6.13
C ILE A 113 -22.94 -30.83 7.44
N GLY A 114 -23.52 -30.36 8.55
CA GLY A 114 -23.45 -31.02 9.85
C GLY A 114 -22.14 -30.79 10.62
N LEU A 115 -21.24 -29.95 10.12
CA LEU A 115 -20.01 -29.57 10.82
C LEU A 115 -20.24 -28.31 11.66
N GLN A 116 -20.02 -28.40 12.96
CA GLN A 116 -20.07 -27.25 13.86
C GLN A 116 -18.63 -26.85 14.20
N ILE A 117 -18.08 -25.92 13.43
CA ILE A 117 -16.77 -25.33 13.72
C ILE A 117 -17.01 -24.12 14.63
N GLU A 118 -16.57 -24.25 15.87
CA GLU A 118 -16.52 -23.14 16.81
C GLU A 118 -15.22 -22.37 16.59
N PHE A 119 -15.38 -21.11 16.17
CA PHE A 119 -14.32 -20.14 16.25
C PHE A 119 -14.51 -19.40 17.58
N ASP A 120 -13.70 -19.75 18.55
CA ASP A 120 -13.57 -19.00 19.79
C ASP A 120 -12.29 -18.17 19.72
N PHE A 121 -12.47 -16.85 19.71
CA PHE A 121 -11.39 -15.87 19.80
C PHE A 121 -11.41 -15.13 21.14
N ALA A 122 -12.40 -15.44 21.98
CA ALA A 122 -12.74 -14.66 23.15
C ALA A 122 -12.38 -15.35 24.47
N GLY A 123 -11.99 -16.63 24.48
CA GLY A 123 -11.23 -17.31 25.55
C GLY A 123 -11.56 -16.93 27.01
N ASP A 124 -10.60 -17.10 27.91
CA ASP A 124 -10.66 -16.46 29.22
C ASP A 124 -10.05 -15.04 29.17
N ARG A 125 -10.03 -14.34 30.31
CA ARG A 125 -9.49 -12.97 30.38
C ARG A 125 -8.02 -12.91 29.92
N ASP A 126 -7.22 -13.90 30.26
CA ASP A 126 -5.79 -13.91 29.99
C ASP A 126 -5.54 -14.20 28.50
N ASP A 127 -6.33 -15.11 27.91
CA ASP A 127 -6.36 -15.35 26.47
C ASP A 127 -6.73 -14.09 25.68
N ILE A 128 -7.76 -13.35 26.12
CA ILE A 128 -8.17 -12.09 25.48
C ILE A 128 -7.02 -11.09 25.52
N ILE A 129 -6.40 -10.91 26.69
CA ILE A 129 -5.31 -9.93 26.85
C ILE A 129 -4.13 -10.32 25.95
N TYR A 130 -3.74 -11.59 25.95
CA TYR A 130 -2.67 -12.09 25.10
C TYR A 130 -2.97 -11.86 23.61
N ASN A 131 -4.17 -12.21 23.15
CA ASN A 131 -4.59 -12.00 21.76
C ASN A 131 -4.61 -10.52 21.38
N LEU A 132 -5.03 -9.64 22.29
CA LEU A 132 -5.01 -8.18 22.07
C LEU A 132 -3.58 -7.65 21.96
N LEU A 133 -2.67 -8.07 22.84
CA LEU A 133 -1.26 -7.66 22.78
C LEU A 133 -0.61 -8.15 21.49
N PHE A 134 -0.86 -9.40 21.10
CA PHE A 134 -0.40 -9.94 19.83
C PHE A 134 -0.90 -9.12 18.63
N LEU A 135 -2.17 -8.70 18.62
CA LEU A 135 -2.72 -7.85 17.58
C LEU A 135 -2.13 -6.43 17.59
N VAL A 136 -1.79 -5.89 18.78
CA VAL A 136 -1.09 -4.62 18.91
C VAL A 136 0.31 -4.71 18.33
N ASP A 137 1.06 -5.76 18.61
CA ASP A 137 2.41 -5.97 18.06
C ASP A 137 2.38 -6.15 16.54
N LEU A 138 1.41 -6.93 16.04
CA LEU A 138 1.12 -7.05 14.62
C LEU A 138 0.85 -5.68 13.98
N TYR A 139 0.05 -4.85 14.65
CA TYR A 139 -0.27 -3.50 14.18
C TYR A 139 0.95 -2.57 14.21
N VAL A 140 1.78 -2.62 15.25
CA VAL A 140 3.04 -1.86 15.36
C VAL A 140 3.96 -2.21 14.19
N GLY A 141 4.12 -3.50 13.88
CA GLY A 141 4.90 -3.94 12.73
C GLY A 141 4.37 -3.38 11.40
N ALA A 142 3.05 -3.36 11.22
CA ALA A 142 2.44 -2.79 10.01
C ALA A 142 2.68 -1.27 9.89
N VAL A 143 2.58 -0.53 11.01
CA VAL A 143 2.89 0.90 11.04
C VAL A 143 4.35 1.16 10.70
N ILE A 144 5.29 0.34 11.19
CA ILE A 144 6.72 0.44 10.85
C ILE A 144 6.94 0.28 9.34
N ALA A 145 6.29 -0.69 8.71
CA ALA A 145 6.39 -0.89 7.26
C ALA A 145 5.83 0.30 6.47
N ASP A 146 4.66 0.81 6.86
CA ASP A 146 4.03 1.96 6.19
C ASP A 146 4.84 3.24 6.39
N ALA A 147 5.42 3.45 7.57
CA ALA A 147 6.33 4.55 7.84
C ALA A 147 7.61 4.45 7.00
N THR A 148 8.17 3.24 6.87
CA THR A 148 9.34 2.98 6.02
C THR A 148 9.03 3.29 4.57
N HIS A 149 7.86 2.89 4.08
CA HIS A 149 7.39 3.20 2.74
C HIS A 149 7.31 4.72 2.50
N TYR A 150 6.69 5.45 3.44
CA TYR A 150 6.58 6.90 3.40
C TYR A 150 7.95 7.60 3.38
N VAL A 151 8.86 7.21 4.28
CA VAL A 151 10.21 7.78 4.36
C VAL A 151 10.97 7.56 3.05
N LEU A 152 10.89 6.36 2.46
CA LEU A 152 11.54 6.07 1.18
C LEU A 152 10.98 6.94 0.04
N ASP A 153 9.67 7.22 0.05
CA ASP A 153 9.08 8.08 -0.95
C ASP A 153 9.52 9.53 -0.83
N VAL A 154 9.59 10.06 0.39
CA VAL A 154 10.11 11.41 0.65
C VAL A 154 11.57 11.49 0.20
N VAL A 155 12.43 10.59 0.69
CA VAL A 155 13.87 10.60 0.40
C VAL A 155 14.13 10.48 -1.11
N THR A 156 13.47 9.57 -1.81
CA THR A 156 13.67 9.43 -3.26
C THR A 156 13.13 10.60 -4.06
N THR A 157 12.09 11.29 -3.57
CA THR A 157 11.57 12.49 -4.21
C THR A 157 12.57 13.64 -4.07
N GLU A 158 13.10 13.87 -2.88
CA GLU A 158 14.11 14.90 -2.61
C GLU A 158 15.39 14.70 -3.43
N ILE A 159 15.89 13.46 -3.51
CA ILE A 159 17.07 13.14 -4.32
C ILE A 159 16.81 13.43 -5.81
N LYS A 160 15.62 13.07 -6.33
CA LYS A 160 15.25 13.34 -7.72
C LYS A 160 15.13 14.84 -8.00
N LEU A 161 14.58 15.61 -7.07
CA LEU A 161 14.45 17.07 -7.20
C LEU A 161 15.83 17.74 -7.18
N SER A 162 16.68 17.37 -6.22
CA SER A 162 18.05 17.87 -6.10
C SER A 162 18.87 17.58 -7.36
N GLY A 163 18.77 16.36 -7.90
CA GLY A 163 19.45 15.98 -9.15
C GLY A 163 18.94 16.71 -10.39
N ARG A 164 17.67 17.16 -10.43
CA ARG A 164 17.15 17.98 -11.53
C ARG A 164 17.69 19.40 -11.51
N LEU A 165 17.90 19.97 -10.33
CA LEU A 165 18.50 21.30 -10.16
C LEU A 165 19.97 21.34 -10.61
N LEU A 166 20.66 20.21 -10.51
CA LEU A 166 22.06 20.06 -10.94
C LEU A 166 22.22 19.75 -12.44
N ARG A 167 21.13 19.51 -13.20
CA ARG A 167 21.23 19.26 -14.65
C ARG A 167 21.38 20.57 -15.40
N PRO A 168 22.41 20.75 -16.26
CA PRO A 168 22.49 21.90 -17.14
C PRO A 168 21.23 21.96 -18.00
N ARG A 169 20.59 23.13 -18.08
CA ARG A 169 19.46 23.38 -18.97
C ARG A 169 19.94 23.08 -20.40
N ARG A 170 19.59 21.92 -20.95
CA ARG A 170 19.81 21.65 -22.38
C ARG A 170 19.06 22.74 -23.13
N SER A 171 19.80 23.70 -23.69
CA SER A 171 19.26 24.62 -24.68
C SER A 171 18.77 23.75 -25.82
N THR A 172 17.46 23.66 -25.99
CA THR A 172 16.87 23.22 -27.24
C THR A 172 17.28 24.25 -28.29
N ILE A 173 18.47 24.09 -28.86
CA ILE A 173 18.77 24.63 -30.19
C ILE A 173 17.82 23.86 -31.10
N ARG A 174 16.60 24.39 -31.26
CA ARG A 174 15.79 24.05 -32.41
C ARG A 174 16.63 24.52 -33.59
N ASN A 175 17.00 23.59 -34.45
CA ASN A 175 17.42 23.93 -35.80
C ASN A 175 16.25 24.72 -36.40
N ALA A 176 16.33 26.06 -36.34
CA ALA A 176 15.52 26.90 -37.19
C ALA A 176 15.94 26.57 -38.62
N PRO A 177 15.01 26.33 -39.56
CA PRO A 177 15.38 26.14 -40.95
C PRO A 177 16.10 27.42 -41.43
N PRO A 178 17.13 27.30 -42.28
CA PRO A 178 17.72 28.47 -42.89
C PRO A 178 16.63 29.22 -43.65
N ASP A 179 16.63 30.52 -43.41
CA ASP A 179 15.98 31.56 -44.18
C ASP A 179 15.89 31.24 -45.68
N GLY A 180 14.71 30.87 -46.15
CA GLY A 180 14.50 30.76 -47.58
C GLY A 180 13.30 29.96 -48.05
N GLU A 181 12.11 30.08 -47.44
CA GLU A 181 10.85 29.79 -48.13
C GLU A 181 9.65 30.32 -47.32
N LYS A 182 9.32 31.60 -47.53
CA LYS A 182 8.01 32.14 -47.18
C LYS A 182 7.06 31.81 -48.34
N GLY A 183 6.43 30.65 -48.29
CA GLY A 183 5.41 30.26 -49.25
C GLY A 183 4.69 28.99 -48.81
N GLU A 184 3.40 29.10 -48.54
CA GLU A 184 2.46 27.98 -48.54
C GLU A 184 2.59 26.87 -47.47
N TRP A 185 2.28 27.17 -46.21
CA TRP A 185 1.80 26.13 -45.27
C TRP A 185 0.60 26.58 -44.44
N ASN A 186 -0.34 27.32 -45.05
CA ASN A 186 -1.60 27.68 -44.40
C ASN A 186 -2.82 27.50 -45.31
N ARG A 187 -2.93 26.34 -45.95
CA ARG A 187 -4.18 25.85 -46.53
C ARG A 187 -4.27 24.36 -46.22
N ASN A 188 -5.38 23.96 -45.59
CA ASN A 188 -5.77 22.60 -45.20
C ASN A 188 -5.48 22.21 -43.73
N LEU A 189 -6.15 22.88 -42.80
CA LEU A 189 -6.60 22.24 -41.56
C LEU A 189 -8.10 21.93 -41.70
N PRO A 190 -8.51 20.65 -41.72
CA PRO A 190 -9.92 20.31 -41.53
C PRO A 190 -10.32 20.64 -40.10
N ASN A 191 -11.39 21.41 -39.98
CA ASN A 191 -12.06 21.71 -38.73
C ASN A 191 -12.76 20.43 -38.23
N SER A 192 -12.20 19.74 -37.23
CA SER A 192 -12.90 18.68 -36.51
C SER A 192 -12.94 19.00 -35.02
N ASN A 193 -13.96 19.77 -34.66
CA ASN A 193 -14.65 19.66 -33.39
C ASN A 193 -15.08 18.20 -33.19
N THR A 194 -14.47 17.48 -32.26
CA THR A 194 -15.12 16.33 -31.63
C THR A 194 -14.88 16.33 -30.12
N ASP A 195 -15.99 16.61 -29.46
CA ASP A 195 -16.36 16.60 -28.06
C ASP A 195 -16.07 15.22 -27.41
N TRP A 196 -15.25 15.20 -26.34
CA TRP A 196 -14.93 13.97 -25.58
C TRP A 196 -15.54 14.02 -24.16
N ARG A 197 -16.87 14.11 -24.08
CA ARG A 197 -17.63 13.73 -22.89
C ARG A 197 -18.60 12.60 -23.20
N ARG A 198 -18.22 11.39 -22.82
CA ARG A 198 -19.12 10.40 -22.19
C ARG A 198 -18.31 9.29 -21.54
#